data_AF-K9XLZ2-F1
#
_entry.id   AF-K9XLZ2-F1
#
_cell.length_a   1.000
_cell.length_b   1.000
_cell.length_c   1.000
_cell.angle_alpha   90.00
_cell.angle_beta   90.00
_cell.angle_gamma   90.00
#
_symmetry.space_group_name_H-M   'P 1'
#
loop_
_entity.id
_entity.type
_entity.pdbx_description
1 polymer ?
#
loop_
_entity_poly.entity_id
_entity_poly.type
_entity_poly.pdbx_seq_one_letter_code
_entity_poly.pdbx_strand_id
1 'polypeptide(L)'
;MKKLTVITGLLISTSIFASPARADYYNQNCSSYGNFDNCSGYDSYGGRYNYQGNQIGNFHYGTERYRTREGNEYERRSDVQRIGNTIYENNRIRTPYGDYNQRCTYQQVGSYVYKNCY
;
A
#
# COMPACT_ATOMS: atom_id res chain seq x y z
N MET A 1 45.47 15.22 41.09
CA MET A 1 44.08 15.74 41.18
C MET A 1 43.51 15.73 39.76
N LYS A 2 42.52 14.87 39.43
CA LYS A 2 41.13 15.17 38.96
C LYS A 2 41.08 16.15 37.76
N LYS A 3 40.51 15.93 36.55
CA LYS A 3 39.39 15.11 35.98
C LYS A 3 39.53 15.06 34.42
N LEU A 4 39.19 13.94 33.75
CA LEU A 4 38.07 13.73 32.77
C LEU A 4 37.78 14.91 31.79
N THR A 5 37.62 14.72 30.46
CA THR A 5 36.58 13.90 29.81
C THR A 5 36.89 13.60 28.32
N VAL A 6 36.50 12.40 27.90
CA VAL A 6 36.47 11.81 26.56
C VAL A 6 35.44 12.48 25.65
N ILE A 7 35.81 12.81 24.39
CA ILE A 7 34.90 12.72 23.24
C ILE A 7 35.67 12.09 22.07
N THR A 8 35.87 10.78 22.18
CA THR A 8 35.91 9.87 21.03
C THR A 8 34.51 9.85 20.41
N GLY A 9 34.36 10.33 19.19
CA GLY A 9 33.03 10.31 18.55
C GLY A 9 32.92 10.78 17.11
N LEU A 10 34.02 11.05 16.41
CA LEU A 10 33.97 11.49 15.01
C LEU A 10 34.51 10.44 14.02
N LEU A 11 34.52 9.17 14.43
CA LEU A 11 34.91 8.03 13.60
C LEU A 11 33.96 6.85 13.90
N ILE A 12 32.67 7.03 13.60
CA ILE A 12 31.74 5.90 13.48
C ILE A 12 31.09 6.01 12.11
N SER A 13 31.74 5.33 11.16
CA SER A 13 31.11 4.53 10.11
C SER A 13 29.76 5.05 9.59
N THR A 14 29.79 5.97 8.64
CA THR A 14 28.77 5.98 7.59
C THR A 14 29.07 4.82 6.64
N SER A 15 28.95 3.58 7.12
CA SER A 15 28.67 2.45 6.25
C SER A 15 27.26 2.68 5.72
N ILE A 16 27.20 3.39 4.59
CA ILE A 16 26.03 3.41 3.73
C ILE A 16 25.90 1.97 3.25
N PHE A 17 25.20 1.14 4.01
CA PHE A 17 24.52 -0.01 3.47
C PHE A 17 23.46 0.56 2.53
N ALA A 18 23.89 0.93 1.33
CA ALA A 18 23.03 0.91 0.16
C ALA A 18 22.66 -0.56 0.02
N SER A 19 21.62 -0.98 0.74
CA SER A 19 20.80 -2.10 0.31
C SER A 19 20.56 -1.83 -1.17
N PRO A 20 20.94 -2.73 -2.09
CA PRO A 20 20.41 -2.59 -3.41
C PRO A 20 18.90 -2.61 -3.21
N ALA A 21 18.24 -1.47 -3.43
CA ALA A 21 16.87 -1.47 -3.86
C ALA A 21 16.93 -2.20 -5.21
N ARG A 22 17.03 -3.54 -5.15
CA ARG A 22 16.77 -4.41 -6.27
C ARG A 22 15.39 -3.95 -6.68
N ALA A 23 15.29 -3.44 -7.90
CA ALA A 23 13.99 -3.14 -8.48
C ALA A 23 13.22 -4.46 -8.42
N ASP A 24 12.34 -4.59 -7.43
CA ASP A 24 11.46 -5.73 -7.33
C ASP A 24 10.65 -5.69 -8.62
N TYR A 25 10.96 -6.62 -9.54
CA TYR A 25 10.27 -6.69 -10.81
C TYR A 25 8.85 -7.17 -10.51
N TYR A 26 7.96 -6.20 -10.38
CA TYR A 26 6.54 -6.41 -10.21
C TYR A 26 5.93 -6.55 -11.61
N ASN A 27 5.68 -7.79 -12.03
CA ASN A 27 5.07 -8.04 -13.33
C ASN A 27 3.56 -8.18 -13.13
N GLN A 28 2.84 -7.08 -13.34
CA GLN A 28 1.39 -7.01 -13.24
C GLN A 28 0.79 -6.86 -14.64
N ASN A 29 -0.07 -7.80 -15.01
CA ASN A 29 -0.88 -7.73 -16.21
C ASN A 29 -2.30 -7.32 -15.81
N CYS A 30 -2.73 -6.15 -16.28
CA CYS A 30 -4.05 -5.60 -16.02
C CYS A 30 -4.86 -5.58 -17.33
N SER A 31 -6.09 -6.05 -17.25
CA SER A 31 -7.10 -5.79 -18.26
C SER A 31 -8.28 -5.07 -17.63
N SER A 32 -8.82 -4.10 -18.38
CA SER A 32 -10.06 -3.42 -18.02
C SER A 32 -11.10 -3.71 -19.10
N TYR A 33 -12.28 -4.18 -18.69
CA TYR A 33 -13.40 -4.49 -19.57
C TYR A 33 -14.63 -3.70 -19.12
N GLY A 34 -14.84 -2.55 -19.77
CA GLY A 34 -15.91 -1.62 -19.38
C GLY A 34 -15.65 -1.06 -17.99
N ASN A 35 -16.49 -1.43 -17.03
CA ASN A 35 -16.37 -1.00 -15.63
C ASN A 35 -15.62 -2.00 -14.76
N PHE A 36 -15.17 -3.14 -15.30
CA PHE A 36 -14.49 -4.19 -14.55
C PHE A 36 -12.99 -4.12 -14.77
N ASP A 37 -12.23 -4.03 -13.70
CA ASP A 37 -10.77 -4.14 -13.71
C ASP A 37 -10.35 -5.52 -13.21
N ASN A 38 -9.39 -6.14 -13.87
CA ASN A 38 -8.80 -7.38 -13.42
C ASN A 38 -7.30 -7.34 -13.63
N CYS A 39 -6.53 -7.45 -12.56
CA CYS A 39 -5.09 -7.57 -12.66
C CYS A 39 -4.60 -8.85 -12.01
N SER A 40 -3.56 -9.43 -12.59
CA SER A 40 -2.84 -10.55 -11.99
C SER A 40 -1.35 -10.34 -12.18
N GLY A 41 -0.55 -10.80 -11.23
CA GLY A 41 0.88 -10.60 -11.31
C GLY A 41 1.66 -11.45 -10.33
N TYR A 42 2.98 -11.32 -10.43
CA TYR A 42 3.92 -11.96 -9.52
C TYR A 42 5.10 -11.03 -9.24
N ASP A 43 5.68 -11.20 -8.05
CA ASP A 43 6.93 -10.54 -7.68
C ASP A 43 8.12 -11.49 -7.89
N SER A 44 9.33 -10.94 -7.79
CA SER A 44 10.57 -11.69 -7.94
C SER A 44 10.86 -12.72 -6.83
N TYR A 45 10.11 -12.66 -5.72
CA TYR A 45 10.20 -13.57 -4.58
C TYR A 45 9.21 -14.74 -4.66
N GLY A 46 8.42 -14.82 -5.74
CA GLY A 46 7.40 -15.84 -5.96
C GLY A 46 6.06 -15.53 -5.29
N GLY A 47 5.86 -14.31 -4.81
CA GLY A 47 4.57 -13.80 -4.39
C GLY A 47 3.64 -13.63 -5.59
N ARG A 48 2.33 -13.84 -5.36
CA ARG A 48 1.28 -13.74 -6.38
C ARG A 48 0.31 -12.64 -6.01
N TYR A 49 -0.02 -11.80 -6.96
CA TYR A 49 -0.97 -10.71 -6.81
C TYR A 49 -2.19 -10.94 -7.70
N ASN A 50 -3.37 -10.63 -7.19
CA ASN A 50 -4.60 -10.54 -7.96
C ASN A 50 -5.39 -9.30 -7.51
N TYR A 51 -5.97 -8.60 -8.47
CA TYR A 51 -6.88 -7.48 -8.24
C TYR A 51 -8.13 -7.69 -9.05
N GLN A 52 -9.28 -7.44 -8.43
CA GLN A 52 -10.55 -7.35 -9.12
C GLN A 52 -11.25 -6.06 -8.69
N GLY A 53 -11.55 -5.21 -9.66
CA GLY A 53 -12.25 -3.94 -9.49
C GLY A 53 -13.56 -3.94 -10.27
N ASN A 54 -14.55 -3.22 -9.77
CA ASN A 54 -15.78 -2.94 -10.51
C ASN A 54 -16.32 -1.55 -10.16
N GLN A 55 -16.63 -0.77 -11.19
CA GLN A 55 -17.23 0.55 -11.06
C GLN A 55 -18.74 0.53 -11.36
N ILE A 56 -19.55 1.07 -10.44
CA ILE A 56 -21.00 1.25 -10.63
C ILE A 56 -21.34 2.70 -10.34
N GLY A 57 -21.47 3.49 -11.41
CA GLY A 57 -21.67 4.94 -11.31
C GLY A 57 -20.53 5.61 -10.55
N ASN A 58 -20.84 6.20 -9.39
CA ASN A 58 -19.88 6.87 -8.53
C ASN A 58 -19.25 5.95 -7.47
N PHE A 59 -19.60 4.67 -7.46
CA PHE A 59 -19.03 3.67 -6.57
C PHE A 59 -17.97 2.86 -7.32
N HIS A 60 -16.87 2.55 -6.63
CA HIS A 60 -15.85 1.62 -7.09
C HIS A 60 -15.59 0.60 -6.00
N TYR A 61 -15.63 -0.68 -6.35
CA TYR A 61 -15.40 -1.79 -5.44
C TYR A 61 -14.16 -2.54 -5.91
N GLY A 62 -13.16 -2.68 -5.04
CA GLY A 62 -11.91 -3.36 -5.34
C GLY A 62 -11.61 -4.47 -4.34
N THR A 63 -11.01 -5.55 -4.79
CA THR A 63 -10.39 -6.58 -3.95
C THR A 63 -9.00 -6.87 -4.47
N GLU A 64 -7.99 -6.52 -3.67
CA GLU A 64 -6.60 -6.86 -3.85
C GLU A 64 -6.27 -8.08 -3.00
N ARG A 65 -5.55 -9.04 -3.57
CA ARG A 65 -5.04 -10.22 -2.88
C ARG A 65 -3.59 -10.41 -3.21
N TYR A 66 -2.77 -10.55 -2.19
CA TYR A 66 -1.36 -10.89 -2.31
C TYR A 66 -1.06 -12.13 -1.48
N ARG A 67 -0.44 -13.12 -2.09
CA ARG A 67 0.03 -14.33 -1.41
C ARG A 67 1.53 -14.44 -1.59
N THR A 68 2.26 -14.43 -0.47
CA THR A 68 3.71 -14.67 -0.46
C THR A 68 4.04 -16.11 -0.86
N ARG A 69 5.31 -16.36 -1.21
CA ARG A 69 5.83 -17.71 -1.47
C ARG A 69 5.68 -18.66 -0.27
N GLU A 70 5.77 -18.12 0.95
CA GLU A 70 5.62 -18.88 2.21
C GLU A 70 4.15 -19.21 2.53
N GLY A 71 3.22 -18.69 1.74
CA GLY A 71 1.79 -18.96 1.88
C GLY A 71 1.04 -17.96 2.74
N ASN A 72 1.68 -16.92 3.27
CA ASN A 72 1.00 -15.80 3.93
C ASN A 72 0.13 -15.05 2.92
N GLU A 73 -1.15 -14.87 3.27
CA GLU A 73 -2.14 -14.18 2.44
C GLU A 73 -2.53 -12.84 3.05
N TYR A 74 -2.58 -11.83 2.17
CA TYR A 74 -2.99 -10.48 2.46
C TYR A 74 -4.14 -10.15 1.51
N GLU A 75 -5.26 -9.70 2.03
CA GLU A 75 -6.40 -9.27 1.23
C GLU A 75 -6.76 -7.85 1.64
N ARG A 76 -7.00 -6.97 0.67
CA ARG A 76 -7.54 -5.64 0.89
C ARG A 76 -8.78 -5.47 0.04
N ARG A 77 -9.93 -5.30 0.67
CA ARG A 77 -11.16 -4.85 0.00
C ARG A 77 -11.28 -3.34 0.15
N SER A 78 -11.60 -2.65 -0.93
CA SER A 78 -11.78 -1.20 -0.96
C SER A 78 -13.16 -0.89 -1.52
N ASP A 79 -14.01 -0.27 -0.70
CA ASP A 79 -15.28 0.30 -1.13
C ASP A 79 -15.09 1.81 -1.24
N VAL A 80 -15.14 2.36 -2.44
CA VAL A 80 -14.93 3.79 -2.72
C VAL A 80 -16.22 4.40 -3.24
N GLN A 81 -16.62 5.54 -2.71
CA GLN A 81 -17.73 6.35 -3.22
C GLN A 81 -17.25 7.78 -3.46
N ARG A 82 -17.55 8.32 -4.65
CA ARG A 82 -17.28 9.73 -4.98
C ARG A 82 -18.57 10.55 -4.96
N ILE A 83 -18.58 11.66 -4.23
CA ILE A 83 -19.70 12.61 -4.18
C ILE A 83 -19.13 14.01 -4.34
N GLY A 84 -19.37 14.63 -5.50
CA GLY A 84 -18.75 15.92 -5.84
C GLY A 84 -17.22 15.84 -5.73
N ASN A 85 -16.64 16.70 -4.90
CA ASN A 85 -15.19 16.78 -4.66
C ASN A 85 -14.72 15.93 -3.47
N THR A 86 -15.58 15.09 -2.91
CA THR A 86 -15.29 14.25 -1.76
C THR A 86 -15.28 12.77 -2.16
N ILE A 87 -14.28 12.03 -1.68
CA ILE A 87 -14.13 10.59 -1.84
C ILE A 87 -14.22 9.95 -0.47
N TYR A 88 -15.11 8.98 -0.31
CA TYR A 88 -15.19 8.13 0.87
C TYR A 88 -14.61 6.76 0.50
N GLU A 89 -13.66 6.27 1.28
CA GLU A 89 -13.00 4.99 1.07
C GLU A 89 -13.09 4.16 2.35
N ASN A 90 -13.55 2.92 2.23
CA ASN A 90 -13.57 1.96 3.32
C ASN A 90 -12.71 0.77 2.93
N ASN A 91 -11.57 0.63 3.60
CA ASN A 91 -10.59 -0.43 3.38
C ASN A 91 -10.69 -1.48 4.47
N ARG A 92 -11.02 -2.72 4.09
CA ARG A 92 -10.93 -3.89 4.97
C ARG A 92 -9.68 -4.66 4.58
N ILE A 93 -8.71 -4.70 5.48
CA ILE A 93 -7.42 -5.34 5.27
C ILE A 93 -7.38 -6.58 6.15
N ARG A 94 -7.27 -7.74 5.53
CA ARG A 94 -7.03 -9.01 6.18
C ARG A 94 -5.58 -9.40 5.98
N THR A 95 -4.89 -9.67 7.08
CA THR A 95 -3.50 -10.13 7.09
C THR A 95 -3.41 -11.46 7.83
N PRO A 96 -2.28 -12.17 7.79
CA PRO A 96 -2.06 -13.33 8.65
C PRO A 96 -2.13 -13.01 10.14
N TYR A 97 -1.99 -11.73 10.50
CA TYR A 97 -1.88 -11.25 11.89
C TYR A 97 -3.17 -10.65 12.43
N GLY A 98 -4.20 -10.51 11.60
CA GLY A 98 -5.49 -9.94 12.00
C GLY A 98 -6.19 -9.17 10.89
N ASP A 99 -7.42 -8.77 11.21
CA ASP A 99 -8.30 -7.98 10.35
C ASP A 99 -8.33 -6.53 10.83
N TYR A 100 -8.15 -5.61 9.90
CA TYR A 100 -8.14 -4.18 10.13
C TYR A 100 -9.18 -3.53 9.23
N ASN A 101 -9.86 -2.51 9.77
CA ASN A 101 -10.75 -1.69 8.99
C ASN A 101 -10.28 -0.25 9.09
N GLN A 102 -10.02 0.37 7.94
CA GLN A 102 -9.62 1.77 7.85
C GLN A 102 -10.63 2.50 6.98
N ARG A 103 -11.19 3.58 7.50
CA ARG A 103 -12.10 4.45 6.75
C ARG A 103 -11.43 5.77 6.52
N CYS A 104 -11.32 6.17 5.25
CA CYS A 104 -10.71 7.41 4.84
C CYS A 104 -11.73 8.29 4.12
N THR A 105 -11.69 9.58 4.40
CA THR A 105 -12.38 10.62 3.62
C THR A 105 -11.33 11.51 2.98
N TYR A 106 -11.44 11.73 1.68
CA TYR A 106 -10.61 12.64 0.92
C TYR A 106 -11.48 13.80 0.44
N GLN A 107 -11.09 15.03 0.72
CA GLN A 107 -11.81 16.22 0.27
C GLN A 107 -10.87 17.12 -0.53
N GLN A 108 -11.25 17.40 -1.79
CA GLN A 108 -10.51 18.33 -2.63
C GLN A 108 -10.99 19.77 -2.42
N VAL A 109 -10.08 20.66 -2.05
CA VAL A 109 -10.31 22.10 -1.92
C VAL A 109 -9.25 22.83 -2.75
N GLY A 110 -9.64 23.32 -3.93
CA GLY A 110 -8.71 23.86 -4.92
C GLY A 110 -7.74 22.79 -5.42
N SER A 111 -6.43 23.08 -5.32
CA SER A 111 -5.35 22.15 -5.66
C SER A 111 -4.96 21.18 -4.54
N TYR A 112 -5.56 21.30 -3.35
CA TYR A 112 -5.21 20.48 -2.19
C TYR A 112 -6.22 19.34 -1.99
N VAL A 113 -5.72 18.17 -1.58
CA VAL A 113 -6.53 17.02 -1.18
C VAL A 113 -6.27 16.72 0.28
N TYR A 114 -7.27 16.95 1.14
CA TYR A 114 -7.21 16.63 2.56
C TYR A 114 -7.63 15.18 2.76
N LYS A 115 -6.85 14.40 3.50
CA LYS A 115 -7.13 13.00 3.85
C LYS A 115 -7.32 12.88 5.35
N ASN A 116 -8.46 12.34 5.79
CA ASN A 116 -8.72 11.99 7.18
C ASN A 116 -9.07 10.50 7.27
N CYS A 117 -8.36 9.74 8.09
CA CYS A 117 -8.60 8.31 8.26
C CYS A 117 -8.74 7.93 9.74
N TYR A 118 -9.59 6.94 10.00
CA TYR A 118 -9.79 6.34 11.32
C TYR A 118 -10.00 4.82 11.21
#